data_AF-A0A7J9D250-F1
#
_entry.id   AF-A0A7J9D250-F1
#
_cell.length_a   1.000
_cell.length_b   1.000
_cell.length_c   1.000
_cell.angle_alpha   90.00
_cell.angle_beta   90.00
_cell.angle_gamma   90.00
#
_symmetry.space_group_name_H-M   'P 1'
#
loop_
_entity.id
_entity.type
_entity.pdbx_description
1 polymer ?
#
loop_
_entity_poly.entity_id
_entity_poly.type
_entity_poly.pdbx_seq_one_letter_code
_entity_poly.pdbx_strand_id
1 'polypeptide(L)'
;MATLQNLQEGDIEWRAPWMLPDEILYRCGYFDWVPLLGIWGAISYAPLLVLRQYRSRQFVPATQGLAQCEFSYKCDGYKKKIREMTNAWRQTRRLKRLAVGPTTTPEYSEWLNRRINDNIPVPSQRDSQLVEKYVRVVPSELEIIRHNFERRNSELEKKIEQMEEEKMNLKLDIDFQKLETEGLRKGKRKVEEDLDSLKTDYKRLRLSVRTDGLGKTSEQWRQEVQEEKVKANRWEKRFQEAQKQNKSFERSLSESQNEKDELKARVAELEETIHQYRNHNIVKELQASLSRTEQMKRTVEGLEMALQNYEARIEHLEANEDHQSEQLHCLQDQVARRDHIMGEAVVQIKGVAEHLQTLAIQADILSVKYELESDQGQKLASLLREIKVLSVRAKPYF
;
A
#
# COMPACT_ATOMS: atom_id res chain seq x y z
N MET A 1 19.62 26.70 -2.70
CA MET A 1 18.40 25.88 -2.53
C MET A 1 17.29 26.56 -3.30
N ALA A 2 16.72 25.91 -4.32
CA ALA A 2 15.58 26.45 -5.04
C ALA A 2 14.35 26.42 -4.12
N THR A 3 13.76 27.58 -3.84
CA THR A 3 12.45 27.69 -3.20
C THR A 3 11.40 27.15 -4.16
N LEU A 4 10.41 26.40 -3.66
CA LEU A 4 9.32 25.81 -4.46
C LEU A 4 8.57 26.83 -5.34
N GLN A 5 8.66 28.12 -5.00
CA GLN A 5 8.06 29.23 -5.73
C GLN A 5 8.69 29.51 -7.11
N ASN A 6 9.90 29.03 -7.37
CA ASN A 6 10.64 29.31 -8.61
C ASN A 6 10.64 28.13 -9.60
N LEU A 7 9.90 27.05 -9.31
CA LEU A 7 9.82 25.89 -10.20
C LEU A 7 8.94 26.19 -11.40
N GLN A 8 9.45 25.95 -12.60
CA GLN A 8 8.68 25.97 -13.83
C GLN A 8 7.97 24.62 -14.04
N GLU A 9 6.98 24.60 -14.94
CA GLU A 9 6.17 23.40 -15.23
C GLU A 9 7.02 22.18 -15.66
N GLY A 10 8.19 22.42 -16.27
CA GLY A 10 9.14 21.38 -16.68
C GLY A 10 10.06 20.88 -15.57
N ASP A 11 10.18 21.61 -14.45
CA ASP A 11 11.04 21.26 -13.32
C ASP A 11 10.39 20.26 -12.36
N ILE A 12 9.09 19.97 -12.56
CA ILE A 12 8.28 19.14 -11.67
C ILE A 12 7.86 17.85 -12.40
N GLU A 13 8.44 16.73 -11.99
CA GLU A 13 7.95 15.42 -12.43
C GLU A 13 6.79 14.94 -11.55
N TRP A 14 5.56 14.97 -12.09
CA TRP A 14 4.33 14.55 -11.41
C TRP A 14 4.12 13.03 -11.35
N ARG A 15 5.21 12.24 -11.42
CA ARG A 15 5.14 10.79 -11.58
C ARG A 15 5.74 10.08 -10.38
N ALA A 16 5.02 9.06 -9.91
CA ALA A 16 5.62 8.02 -9.09
C ALA A 16 6.39 7.04 -10.01
N PRO A 17 7.71 6.79 -9.82
CA PRO A 17 8.52 5.98 -10.74
C PRO A 17 7.93 4.60 -11.06
N TRP A 18 7.22 4.01 -10.10
CA TRP A 18 6.56 2.71 -10.18
C TRP A 18 5.18 2.73 -10.87
N MET A 19 4.62 3.90 -11.19
CA MET A 19 3.32 4.02 -11.86
C MET A 19 3.50 4.00 -13.38
N LEU A 20 3.41 2.79 -13.95
CA LEU A 20 3.51 2.50 -15.39
C LEU A 20 2.24 1.91 -16.06
N PRO A 21 1.00 2.16 -15.59
CA PRO A 21 -0.16 1.59 -16.29
C PRO A 21 -0.35 2.27 -17.67
N ASP A 22 -0.48 1.46 -18.71
CA ASP A 22 -0.84 1.91 -20.07
C ASP A 22 -2.33 2.27 -20.21
N GLU A 23 -3.12 2.00 -19.16
CA GLU A 23 -4.56 2.24 -19.10
C GLU A 23 -4.94 3.05 -17.86
N ILE A 24 -5.75 4.08 -18.06
CA ILE A 24 -6.28 4.93 -17.00
C ILE A 24 -7.72 4.52 -16.77
N LEU A 25 -8.03 3.92 -15.61
CA LEU A 25 -9.40 3.77 -15.16
C LEU A 25 -9.98 5.18 -14.97
N TYR A 26 -11.15 5.48 -15.53
CA TYR A 26 -11.71 6.84 -15.42
C TYR A 26 -13.21 6.89 -15.14
N ARG A 27 -13.94 5.79 -15.35
CA ARG A 27 -15.40 5.72 -15.17
C ARG A 27 -15.80 4.36 -14.58
N CYS A 28 -16.78 4.35 -13.68
CA CYS A 28 -17.38 3.14 -13.12
C CYS A 28 -18.90 3.19 -13.28
N GLY A 29 -19.48 2.24 -14.02
CA GLY A 29 -20.92 2.22 -14.32
C GLY A 29 -21.38 3.53 -14.98
N TYR A 30 -22.31 4.23 -14.34
CA TYR A 30 -22.83 5.53 -14.75
C TYR A 30 -22.09 6.73 -14.12
N PHE A 31 -21.11 6.49 -13.23
CA PHE A 31 -20.33 7.56 -12.60
C PHE A 31 -19.17 7.97 -13.49
N ASP A 32 -19.10 9.25 -13.87
CA ASP A 32 -18.00 9.85 -14.64
C ASP A 32 -16.67 9.97 -13.87
N TRP A 33 -16.58 9.31 -12.72
CA TRP A 33 -15.42 9.20 -11.84
C TRP A 33 -15.37 7.81 -11.21
N VAL A 34 -14.33 7.56 -10.44
CA VAL A 34 -14.08 6.31 -9.73
C VAL A 34 -14.45 6.50 -8.26
N PRO A 35 -15.54 5.88 -7.77
CA PRO A 35 -15.92 5.98 -6.36
C PRO A 35 -14.99 5.12 -5.49
N LEU A 36 -14.24 5.73 -4.59
CA LEU A 36 -13.35 5.05 -3.65
C LEU A 36 -14.04 4.89 -2.30
N LEU A 37 -14.18 3.65 -1.84
CA LEU A 37 -14.71 3.33 -0.52
C LEU A 37 -13.58 3.37 0.52
N GLY A 38 -13.72 4.25 1.50
CA GLY A 38 -12.82 4.37 2.64
C GLY A 38 -13.45 3.89 3.94
N ILE A 39 -12.73 4.07 5.04
CA ILE A 39 -13.17 3.67 6.39
C ILE A 39 -14.31 4.54 6.95
N TRP A 40 -14.47 5.78 6.47
CA TRP A 40 -15.48 6.74 6.96
C TRP A 40 -16.65 6.96 6.00
N GLY A 41 -16.56 6.44 4.77
CA GLY A 41 -17.50 6.75 3.71
C GLY A 41 -16.93 6.46 2.33
N ALA A 42 -17.42 7.16 1.32
CA ALA A 42 -16.90 7.11 -0.03
C ALA A 42 -16.52 8.51 -0.53
N ILE A 43 -15.50 8.58 -1.37
CA ILE A 43 -15.08 9.80 -2.09
C ILE A 43 -15.02 9.56 -3.59
N SER A 44 -15.17 10.60 -4.38
CA SER A 44 -15.04 10.56 -5.84
C SER A 44 -13.60 10.83 -6.25
N TYR A 45 -12.92 9.86 -6.84
CA TYR A 45 -11.64 10.10 -7.52
C TYR A 45 -11.90 10.33 -9.01
N ALA A 46 -11.46 11.45 -9.56
CA ALA A 46 -11.61 11.79 -10.98
C ALA A 46 -10.23 11.78 -11.68
N PRO A 47 -9.82 10.62 -12.24
CA PRO A 47 -8.49 10.42 -12.85
C PRO A 47 -8.19 11.38 -14.00
N LEU A 48 -9.23 11.85 -14.70
CA LEU A 48 -9.10 12.79 -15.80
C LEU A 48 -8.63 14.20 -15.35
N LEU A 49 -8.73 14.53 -14.06
CA LEU A 49 -8.17 15.78 -13.51
C LEU A 49 -6.65 15.74 -13.36
N VAL A 50 -6.02 14.56 -13.41
CA VAL A 50 -4.62 14.34 -13.07
C VAL A 50 -3.87 13.54 -14.16
N LEU A 51 -4.25 13.72 -15.43
CA LEU A 51 -3.69 13.00 -16.57
C LEU A 51 -2.18 13.21 -16.75
N ARG A 52 -1.65 14.33 -16.24
CA ARG A 52 -0.21 14.61 -16.23
C ARG A 52 0.59 13.56 -15.45
N GLN A 53 0.02 12.97 -14.39
CA GLN A 53 0.64 11.88 -13.63
C GLN A 53 0.87 10.63 -14.49
N TYR A 54 0.01 10.46 -15.51
CA TYR A 54 0.05 9.35 -16.46
C TYR A 54 0.77 9.70 -17.77
N ARG A 55 1.53 10.80 -17.82
CA ARG A 55 2.20 11.34 -19.03
C ARG A 55 1.24 11.48 -20.22
N SER A 56 -0.02 11.83 -19.94
CA SER A 56 -1.03 12.08 -20.96
C SER A 56 -1.32 13.58 -21.05
N ARG A 57 -1.74 14.03 -22.23
CA ARG A 57 -2.17 15.42 -22.47
C ARG A 57 -3.33 15.78 -21.54
N GLN A 58 -3.20 16.88 -20.80
CA GLN A 58 -4.23 17.36 -19.88
C GLN A 58 -5.23 18.26 -20.62
N PHE A 59 -6.51 17.92 -20.50
CA PHE A 59 -7.64 18.68 -21.06
C PHE A 59 -8.67 18.96 -19.96
N VAL A 60 -9.67 19.80 -20.27
CA VAL A 60 -10.78 20.14 -19.35
C VAL A 60 -11.67 18.91 -19.13
N PRO A 61 -11.71 18.31 -17.92
CA PRO A 61 -12.55 17.15 -17.68
C PRO A 61 -13.97 17.56 -17.29
N ALA A 62 -14.92 16.64 -17.47
CA ALA A 62 -16.26 16.80 -16.92
C ALA A 62 -16.21 16.70 -15.39
N THR A 63 -16.64 17.75 -14.70
CA THR A 63 -16.68 17.82 -13.22
C THR A 63 -18.09 17.84 -12.65
N GLN A 64 -19.11 17.72 -13.50
CA GLN A 64 -20.51 17.79 -13.10
C GLN A 64 -20.87 16.59 -12.21
N GLY A 65 -21.34 16.86 -10.99
CA GLY A 65 -21.78 15.82 -10.06
C GLY A 65 -20.67 15.23 -9.17
N LEU A 66 -19.41 15.68 -9.27
CA LEU A 66 -18.30 15.18 -8.46
C LEU A 66 -18.61 15.21 -6.95
N ALA A 67 -19.27 16.28 -6.49
CA ALA A 67 -19.69 16.49 -5.10
C ALA A 67 -20.84 15.56 -4.64
N GLN A 68 -21.59 14.97 -5.57
CA GLN A 68 -22.77 14.14 -5.25
C GLN A 68 -22.39 12.70 -4.85
N CYS A 69 -21.12 12.32 -5.05
CA CYS A 69 -20.63 10.97 -4.78
C CYS A 69 -19.79 10.84 -3.51
N GLU A 70 -19.64 11.92 -2.77
CA GLU A 70 -19.15 11.86 -1.40
C GLU A 70 -20.30 11.51 -0.45
N PHE A 71 -20.11 10.51 0.41
CA PHE A 71 -21.05 10.23 1.50
C PHE A 71 -20.34 9.61 2.69
N SER A 72 -20.87 9.83 3.89
CA SER A 72 -20.39 9.17 5.11
C SER A 72 -21.26 7.97 5.49
N TYR A 73 -20.69 6.98 6.18
CA TYR A 73 -21.47 5.84 6.70
C TYR A 73 -22.51 6.23 7.77
N LYS A 74 -22.43 7.46 8.31
CA LYS A 74 -23.40 8.00 9.25
C LYS A 74 -24.67 8.53 8.58
N CYS A 75 -24.69 8.68 7.25
CA CYS A 75 -25.85 9.17 6.52
C CYS A 75 -26.87 8.04 6.25
N ASP A 76 -28.16 8.39 6.29
CA ASP A 76 -29.23 7.46 5.95
C ASP A 76 -29.11 6.94 4.51
N GLY A 77 -29.45 5.67 4.31
CA GLY A 77 -29.38 5.02 2.99
C GLY A 77 -27.97 4.64 2.52
N TYR A 78 -26.92 4.73 3.38
CA TYR A 78 -25.55 4.38 2.99
C TYR A 78 -25.43 2.96 2.41
N LYS A 79 -26.19 1.98 2.92
CA LYS A 79 -26.18 0.60 2.41
C LYS A 79 -26.64 0.52 0.95
N LYS A 80 -27.56 1.39 0.52
CA LYS A 80 -28.03 1.48 -0.86
C LYS A 80 -26.92 2.09 -1.73
N LYS A 81 -26.28 3.17 -1.28
CA LYS A 81 -25.15 3.81 -1.96
C LYS A 81 -23.95 2.87 -2.12
N ILE A 82 -23.59 2.09 -1.09
CA ILE A 82 -22.53 1.08 -1.18
C ILE A 82 -22.87 0.04 -2.26
N ARG A 83 -24.12 -0.42 -2.32
CA ARG A 83 -24.56 -1.39 -3.32
C ARG A 83 -24.49 -0.84 -4.74
N GLU A 84 -24.93 0.40 -4.93
CA GLU A 84 -24.83 1.13 -6.21
C GLU A 84 -23.36 1.26 -6.66
N MET A 85 -22.47 1.67 -5.76
CA MET A 85 -21.03 1.75 -6.06
C MET A 85 -20.43 0.39 -6.37
N THR A 86 -20.73 -0.64 -5.56
CA THR A 86 -20.23 -2.01 -5.77
C THR A 86 -20.69 -2.55 -7.12
N ASN A 87 -21.92 -2.25 -7.53
CA ASN A 87 -22.44 -2.61 -8.85
C ASN A 87 -21.72 -1.83 -9.97
N ALA A 88 -21.45 -0.54 -9.77
CA ALA A 88 -20.72 0.28 -10.73
C ALA A 88 -19.27 -0.19 -10.93
N TRP A 89 -18.62 -0.70 -9.88
CA TRP A 89 -17.28 -1.33 -9.95
C TRP A 89 -17.25 -2.61 -10.81
N ARG A 90 -18.40 -3.24 -11.09
CA ARG A 90 -18.47 -4.36 -12.05
C ARG A 90 -18.39 -3.89 -13.51
N GLN A 91 -18.56 -2.59 -13.76
CA GLN A 91 -18.59 -1.98 -15.09
C GLN A 91 -17.55 -0.86 -15.20
N THR A 92 -16.28 -1.20 -15.13
CA THR A 92 -15.19 -0.22 -15.26
C THR A 92 -14.91 0.13 -16.72
N ARG A 93 -14.70 1.41 -17.03
CA ARG A 93 -14.15 1.85 -18.31
C ARG A 93 -12.75 2.41 -18.14
N ARG A 94 -11.88 2.00 -19.05
CA ARG A 94 -10.48 2.41 -19.09
C ARG A 94 -10.19 3.14 -20.39
N LEU A 95 -9.31 4.13 -20.30
CA LEU A 95 -8.80 4.89 -21.44
C LEU A 95 -7.37 4.45 -21.68
N LYS A 96 -7.03 4.08 -22.92
CA LYS A 96 -5.63 3.84 -23.29
C LYS A 96 -4.84 5.15 -23.23
N ARG A 97 -3.65 5.08 -22.64
CA ARG A 97 -2.72 6.21 -22.57
C ARG A 97 -2.38 6.68 -23.99
N LEU A 98 -2.54 7.97 -24.24
CA LEU A 98 -2.03 8.60 -25.45
C LEU A 98 -0.57 9.00 -25.18
N ALA A 99 0.37 8.50 -25.99
CA ALA A 99 1.80 8.79 -25.90
C ALA A 99 2.14 10.20 -26.44
N VAL A 100 1.39 11.20 -25.98
CA VAL A 100 1.69 12.61 -26.24
C VAL A 100 2.35 13.13 -24.97
N GLY A 101 3.56 13.68 -25.09
CA GLY A 101 4.30 14.23 -23.94
C GLY A 101 3.43 15.15 -23.06
N PRO A 102 3.77 15.31 -21.77
CA PRO A 102 2.94 16.01 -20.79
C PRO A 102 2.72 17.46 -21.22
N THR A 103 1.63 17.70 -21.94
CA THR A 103 1.26 18.99 -22.51
C THR A 103 -0.13 19.33 -22.00
N THR A 104 -0.31 20.59 -21.66
CA THR A 104 -1.59 21.13 -21.20
C THR A 104 -2.28 21.80 -22.38
N THR A 105 -3.58 21.58 -22.57
CA THR A 105 -4.30 22.32 -23.62
C THR A 105 -4.50 23.78 -23.17
N PRO A 106 -4.46 24.77 -24.09
CA PRO A 106 -4.72 26.17 -23.73
C PRO A 106 -6.03 26.38 -22.96
N GLU A 107 -7.07 25.64 -23.33
CA GLU A 107 -8.40 25.67 -22.70
C GLU A 107 -8.35 25.16 -21.26
N TYR A 108 -7.48 24.19 -20.95
CA TYR A 108 -7.30 23.72 -19.57
C TYR A 108 -6.66 24.80 -18.70
N SER A 109 -5.65 25.50 -19.20
CA SER A 109 -5.01 26.60 -18.48
C SER A 109 -6.01 27.72 -18.20
N GLU A 110 -6.86 28.06 -19.17
CA GLU A 110 -7.93 29.05 -18.98
C GLU A 110 -8.98 28.58 -17.96
N TRP A 111 -9.42 27.33 -18.07
CA TRP A 111 -10.37 26.73 -17.12
C TRP A 111 -9.82 26.67 -15.69
N LEU A 112 -8.54 26.36 -15.52
CA LEU A 112 -7.86 26.38 -14.22
C LEU A 112 -7.81 27.80 -13.65
N ASN A 113 -7.42 28.78 -14.45
CA ASN A 113 -7.36 30.19 -14.04
C ASN A 113 -8.73 30.73 -13.61
N ARG A 114 -9.81 30.34 -14.30
CA ARG A 114 -11.18 30.68 -13.88
C ARG A 114 -11.54 30.07 -12.52
N ARG A 115 -11.19 28.80 -12.27
CA ARG A 115 -11.40 28.13 -10.96
C ARG A 115 -10.58 28.71 -9.81
N ILE A 116 -9.36 29.17 -10.09
CA ILE A 116 -8.49 29.82 -9.11
C ILE A 116 -9.12 31.15 -8.67
N ASN A 117 -9.70 31.92 -9.60
CA ASN A 117 -10.37 33.18 -9.29
C ASN A 117 -11.70 33.00 -8.53
N ASP A 118 -12.37 31.86 -8.66
CA ASP A 118 -13.59 31.54 -7.90
C ASP A 118 -13.31 31.10 -6.44
N ASN A 119 -12.06 30.74 -6.09
CA ASN A 119 -11.70 30.18 -4.77
C ASN A 119 -10.58 30.90 -4.01
N ILE A 120 -10.06 32.03 -4.50
CA ILE A 120 -9.04 32.83 -3.77
C ILE A 120 -9.52 34.27 -3.61
N PRO A 121 -9.93 34.70 -2.41
CA PRO A 121 -9.97 36.13 -2.09
C PRO A 121 -8.53 36.65 -2.07
N VAL A 122 -8.28 37.75 -2.78
CA VAL A 122 -7.01 38.50 -2.71
C VAL A 122 -6.70 38.85 -1.25
N PRO A 123 -5.55 38.45 -0.67
CA PRO A 123 -5.22 38.79 0.70
C PRO A 123 -4.93 40.29 0.81
N SER A 124 -5.68 41.00 1.65
CA SER A 124 -5.39 42.39 2.01
C SER A 124 -4.20 42.42 2.95
N GLN A 125 -3.50 43.56 3.05
CA GLN A 125 -2.27 43.73 3.85
C GLN A 125 -2.43 43.42 5.37
N ARG A 126 -3.67 43.21 5.86
CA ARG A 126 -3.95 42.66 7.20
C ARG A 126 -3.65 41.15 7.30
N ASP A 127 -3.60 40.45 6.18
CA ASP A 127 -3.42 39.01 6.10
C ASP A 127 -1.95 38.60 6.31
N SER A 128 -0.98 39.49 6.17
CA SER A 128 0.42 39.17 6.50
C SER A 128 0.64 38.97 8.01
N GLN A 129 -0.16 39.64 8.87
CA GLN A 129 -0.21 39.35 10.31
C GLN A 129 -1.10 38.13 10.63
N LEU A 130 -2.06 37.79 9.76
CA LEU A 130 -2.91 36.62 9.94
C LEU A 130 -2.24 35.33 9.43
N VAL A 131 -1.37 35.37 8.43
CA VAL A 131 -0.58 34.21 7.99
C VAL A 131 0.26 33.70 9.16
N GLU A 132 0.88 34.59 9.94
CA GLU A 132 1.61 34.21 11.16
C GLU A 132 0.69 33.63 12.25
N LYS A 133 -0.58 34.06 12.30
CA LYS A 133 -1.62 33.52 13.20
C LYS A 133 -2.25 32.20 12.71
N TYR A 134 -2.19 31.90 11.42
CA TYR A 134 -2.66 30.66 10.77
C TYR A 134 -1.53 29.66 10.45
N VAL A 135 -0.26 29.99 10.72
CA VAL A 135 0.78 28.98 11.04
C VAL A 135 0.50 28.28 12.38
N ARG A 136 -0.65 28.57 13.02
CA ARG A 136 -1.30 27.61 13.90
C ARG A 136 -1.80 26.43 13.08
N VAL A 137 -0.84 25.56 12.76
CA VAL A 137 -0.95 24.19 12.28
C VAL A 137 -2.38 23.70 12.48
N VAL A 138 -3.19 23.76 11.41
CA VAL A 138 -4.40 22.95 11.35
C VAL A 138 -3.86 21.53 11.46
N PRO A 139 -4.10 20.82 12.58
CA PRO A 139 -3.46 19.54 12.78
C PRO A 139 -3.90 18.65 11.63
N SER A 140 -2.93 18.14 10.88
CA SER A 140 -3.22 17.13 9.86
C SER A 140 -4.04 16.02 10.50
N GLU A 141 -4.85 15.28 9.75
CA GLU A 141 -5.64 14.17 10.33
C GLU A 141 -4.76 13.20 11.12
N LEU A 142 -3.50 13.02 10.70
CA LEU A 142 -2.47 12.27 11.42
C LEU A 142 -2.09 12.89 12.77
N GLU A 143 -2.09 14.21 12.86
CA GLU A 143 -1.79 14.96 14.09
C GLU A 143 -2.99 14.96 15.06
N ILE A 144 -4.22 14.96 14.54
CA ILE A 144 -5.44 14.70 15.34
C ILE A 144 -5.42 13.27 15.89
N ILE A 145 -5.05 12.29 15.06
CA ILE A 145 -4.92 10.89 15.47
C ILE A 145 -3.80 10.74 16.50
N ARG A 146 -2.63 11.37 16.27
CA ARG A 146 -1.51 11.38 17.22
C ARG A 146 -1.95 11.95 18.57
N HIS A 147 -2.63 13.09 18.56
CA HIS A 147 -3.11 13.72 19.78
C HIS A 147 -4.18 12.89 20.51
N ASN A 148 -5.08 12.22 19.77
CA ASN A 148 -6.03 11.27 20.37
C ASN A 148 -5.35 10.03 20.94
N PHE A 149 -4.28 9.55 20.30
CA PHE A 149 -3.47 8.45 20.80
C PHE A 149 -2.71 8.84 22.07
N GLU A 150 -2.05 10.00 22.06
CA GLU A 150 -1.37 10.59 23.23
C GLU A 150 -2.34 10.77 24.40
N ARG A 151 -3.56 11.29 24.16
CA ARG A 151 -4.59 11.44 25.19
C ARG A 151 -4.97 10.10 25.82
N ARG A 152 -5.22 9.07 25.00
CA ARG A 152 -5.53 7.71 25.49
C ARG A 152 -4.36 7.12 26.26
N ASN A 153 -3.13 7.38 25.81
CA ASN A 153 -1.93 6.91 26.49
C ASN A 153 -1.80 7.56 27.87
N SER A 154 -1.99 8.88 27.99
CA SER A 154 -1.98 9.56 29.29
C SER A 154 -3.14 9.13 30.21
N GLU A 155 -4.32 8.83 29.66
CA GLU A 155 -5.42 8.25 30.44
C GLU A 155 -5.08 6.85 30.97
N LEU A 156 -4.39 6.02 30.16
CA LEU A 156 -3.92 4.71 30.59
C LEU A 156 -2.80 4.83 31.63
N GLU A 157 -1.85 5.74 31.44
CA GLU A 157 -0.78 6.03 32.42
C GLU A 157 -1.37 6.45 33.76
N LYS A 158 -2.37 7.35 33.78
CA LYS A 158 -3.07 7.74 35.01
C LYS A 158 -3.79 6.56 35.69
N LYS A 159 -4.40 5.66 34.90
CA LYS A 159 -5.03 4.45 35.45
C LYS A 159 -3.99 3.48 36.01
N ILE A 160 -2.83 3.36 35.38
CA ILE A 160 -1.71 2.56 35.89
C ILE A 160 -1.22 3.14 37.20
N GLU A 161 -0.98 4.46 37.27
CA GLU A 161 -0.57 5.15 38.49
C GLU A 161 -1.60 4.97 39.61
N GLN A 162 -2.90 5.12 39.32
CA GLN A 162 -3.97 4.86 40.28
C GLN A 162 -3.96 3.40 40.78
N MET A 163 -3.81 2.42 39.88
CA MET A 163 -3.72 1.02 40.28
C MET A 163 -2.46 0.73 41.11
N GLU A 164 -1.35 1.42 40.84
CA GLU A 164 -0.12 1.31 41.63
C GLU A 164 -0.28 1.93 43.03
N GLU A 165 -0.98 3.05 43.14
CA GLU A 165 -1.36 3.66 44.44
C GLU A 165 -2.30 2.73 45.23
N GLU A 166 -3.35 2.20 44.60
CA GLU A 166 -4.27 1.24 45.22
C GLU A 166 -3.52 0.00 45.72
N LYS A 167 -2.58 -0.52 44.92
CA LYS A 167 -1.72 -1.64 45.31
C LYS A 167 -0.82 -1.28 46.50
N MET A 168 -0.25 -0.08 46.56
CA MET A 168 0.54 0.40 47.69
C MET A 168 -0.30 0.53 48.97
N ASN A 169 -1.52 1.07 48.85
CA ASN A 169 -2.46 1.17 49.97
C ASN A 169 -2.85 -0.21 50.51
N LEU A 170 -3.20 -1.15 49.63
CA LEU A 170 -3.49 -2.53 50.03
C LEU A 170 -2.30 -3.20 50.73
N LYS A 171 -1.07 -2.91 50.29
CA LYS A 171 0.14 -3.41 50.95
C LYS A 171 0.31 -2.84 52.36
N LEU A 172 0.07 -1.54 52.53
CA LEU A 172 0.09 -0.89 53.85
C LEU A 172 -1.00 -1.45 54.78
N ASP A 173 -2.21 -1.70 54.27
CA ASP A 173 -3.29 -2.32 55.03
C ASP A 173 -2.92 -3.73 55.50
N ILE A 174 -2.29 -4.53 54.63
CA ILE A 174 -1.78 -5.86 55.00
C ILE A 174 -0.74 -5.75 56.10
N ASP A 175 0.20 -4.81 56.00
CA ASP A 175 1.25 -4.65 57.01
C ASP A 175 0.71 -4.07 58.33
N PHE A 176 -0.31 -3.19 58.27
CA PHE A 176 -1.05 -2.72 59.44
C PHE A 176 -1.78 -3.87 60.13
N GLN A 177 -2.51 -4.70 59.39
CA GLN A 177 -3.18 -5.90 59.94
C GLN A 177 -2.17 -6.87 60.54
N LYS A 178 -0.99 -7.07 59.93
CA LYS A 178 0.08 -7.87 60.54
C LYS A 178 0.55 -7.26 61.86
N LEU A 179 0.77 -5.95 61.92
CA LEU A 179 1.20 -5.28 63.15
C LEU A 179 0.15 -5.40 64.25
N GLU A 180 -1.12 -5.23 63.90
CA GLU A 180 -2.26 -5.37 64.82
C GLU A 180 -2.36 -6.81 65.35
N THR A 181 -2.26 -7.82 64.48
CA THR A 181 -2.26 -9.23 64.89
C THR A 181 -1.06 -9.59 65.79
N GLU A 182 0.11 -8.97 65.56
CA GLU A 182 1.27 -9.14 66.41
C GLU A 182 1.09 -8.45 67.78
N GLY A 183 0.50 -7.25 67.80
CA GLY A 183 0.10 -6.54 69.02
C GLY A 183 -0.90 -7.33 69.85
N LEU A 184 -1.92 -7.90 69.21
CA LEU A 184 -2.88 -8.81 69.84
C LEU A 184 -2.20 -10.06 70.38
N ARG A 185 -1.22 -10.64 69.66
CA ARG A 185 -0.40 -11.75 70.17
C ARG A 185 0.41 -11.37 71.41
N LYS A 186 1.02 -10.18 71.43
CA LYS A 186 1.76 -9.66 72.60
C LYS A 186 0.83 -9.42 73.78
N GLY A 187 -0.33 -8.80 73.55
CA GLY A 187 -1.37 -8.60 74.56
C GLY A 187 -1.87 -9.93 75.13
N LYS A 188 -2.14 -10.92 74.27
CA LYS A 188 -2.55 -12.27 74.68
C LYS A 188 -1.50 -12.92 75.60
N ARG A 189 -0.22 -12.89 75.22
CA ARG A 189 0.87 -13.42 76.07
C ARG A 189 0.93 -12.74 77.42
N LYS A 190 0.79 -11.41 77.46
CA LYS A 190 0.79 -10.64 78.72
C LYS A 190 -0.41 -10.98 79.59
N VAL A 191 -1.60 -11.14 79.02
CA VAL A 191 -2.80 -11.59 79.73
C VAL A 191 -2.64 -13.02 80.25
N GLU A 192 -1.99 -13.91 79.49
CA GLU A 192 -1.65 -15.27 79.94
C GLU A 192 -0.66 -15.25 81.11
N GLU A 193 0.39 -14.43 81.04
CA GLU A 193 1.36 -14.20 82.13
C GLU A 193 0.68 -13.60 83.38
N ASP A 194 -0.17 -12.58 83.19
CA ASP A 194 -0.92 -11.94 84.27
C ASP A 194 -1.94 -12.91 84.89
N LEU A 195 -2.56 -13.79 84.09
CA LEU A 195 -3.45 -14.85 84.57
C LEU A 195 -2.69 -15.88 85.39
N ASP A 196 -1.50 -16.30 84.96
CA ASP A 196 -0.65 -17.22 85.72
C ASP A 196 -0.14 -16.55 87.00
N SER A 197 0.24 -15.27 86.95
CA SER A 197 0.59 -14.47 88.12
C SER A 197 -0.59 -14.38 89.11
N LEU A 198 -1.79 -14.00 88.64
CA LEU A 198 -3.00 -13.93 89.45
C LEU A 198 -3.40 -15.29 90.01
N LYS A 199 -3.20 -16.38 89.27
CA LYS A 199 -3.41 -17.75 89.75
C LYS A 199 -2.43 -18.10 90.88
N THR A 200 -1.20 -17.59 90.80
CA THR A 200 -0.17 -17.74 91.82
C THR A 200 -0.49 -16.88 93.05
N ASP A 201 -0.92 -15.64 92.84
CA ASP A 201 -1.35 -14.72 93.87
C ASP A 201 -2.65 -15.16 94.54
N TYR A 202 -3.59 -15.75 93.82
CA TYR A 202 -4.78 -16.36 94.40
C TYR A 202 -4.44 -17.56 95.28
N LYS A 203 -3.48 -18.40 94.86
CA LYS A 203 -2.94 -19.47 95.73
C LYS A 203 -2.28 -18.89 96.97
N ARG A 204 -1.53 -17.79 96.84
CA ARG A 204 -0.87 -17.08 97.94
C ARG A 204 -1.88 -16.41 98.87
N LEU A 205 -2.91 -15.78 98.33
CA LEU A 205 -3.98 -15.10 99.05
C LEU A 205 -4.87 -16.11 99.78
N ARG A 206 -5.15 -17.27 99.17
CA ARG A 206 -5.79 -18.40 99.85
C ARG A 206 -4.96 -18.94 101.01
N LEU A 207 -3.64 -18.83 100.93
CA LEU A 207 -2.73 -19.15 102.03
C LEU A 207 -2.64 -18.01 103.06
N SER A 208 -2.70 -16.73 102.65
CA SER A 208 -2.61 -15.58 103.56
C SER A 208 -3.93 -15.22 104.25
N VAL A 209 -5.09 -15.51 103.66
CA VAL A 209 -6.41 -15.47 104.32
C VAL A 209 -6.52 -16.51 105.43
N ARG A 210 -5.64 -17.52 105.45
CA ARG A 210 -5.49 -18.43 106.59
C ARG A 210 -4.55 -17.90 107.68
N THR A 211 -3.82 -16.80 107.45
CA THR A 211 -2.82 -16.27 108.40
C THR A 211 -2.99 -14.82 108.84
N ASP A 212 -3.63 -13.92 108.06
CA ASP A 212 -3.75 -12.49 108.42
C ASP A 212 -5.17 -11.92 108.24
N GLY A 213 -5.67 -11.27 109.31
CA GLY A 213 -7.02 -10.69 109.41
C GLY A 213 -7.24 -9.43 108.57
N LEU A 214 -8.37 -9.41 107.86
CA LEU A 214 -8.80 -8.43 106.85
C LEU A 214 -9.14 -7.03 107.40
N GLY A 215 -8.51 -5.99 106.84
CA GLY A 215 -8.80 -4.57 107.08
C GLY A 215 -9.66 -3.86 106.01
N LYS A 216 -10.56 -4.58 105.32
CA LYS A 216 -11.57 -3.96 104.44
C LYS A 216 -12.97 -4.42 104.85
N THR A 217 -13.93 -3.50 104.87
CA THR A 217 -15.34 -3.79 105.19
C THR A 217 -15.99 -4.62 104.09
N SER A 218 -16.78 -5.62 104.48
CA SER A 218 -17.39 -6.64 103.61
C SER A 218 -18.23 -6.09 102.45
N GLU A 219 -18.72 -4.86 102.54
CA GLU A 219 -19.50 -4.19 101.48
C GLU A 219 -18.65 -3.75 100.28
N GLN A 220 -17.44 -3.25 100.52
CA GLN A 220 -16.53 -2.82 99.44
C GLN A 220 -16.11 -4.00 98.57
N TRP A 221 -15.87 -5.17 99.18
CA TRP A 221 -15.59 -6.41 98.46
C TRP A 221 -16.77 -6.89 97.62
N ARG A 222 -18.01 -6.76 98.12
CA ARG A 222 -19.21 -7.12 97.33
C ARG A 222 -19.37 -6.21 96.12
N GLN A 223 -19.01 -4.94 96.23
CA GLN A 223 -19.17 -3.95 95.18
C GLN A 223 -18.13 -4.13 94.05
N GLU A 224 -16.84 -4.31 94.39
CA GLU A 224 -15.79 -4.61 93.41
C GLU A 224 -16.06 -5.92 92.64
N VAL A 225 -16.48 -6.97 93.34
CA VAL A 225 -16.81 -8.27 92.70
C VAL A 225 -17.95 -8.10 91.70
N GLN A 226 -18.94 -7.25 92.01
CA GLN A 226 -20.08 -7.03 91.14
C GLN A 226 -19.73 -6.18 89.91
N GLU A 227 -18.87 -5.16 90.07
CA GLU A 227 -18.37 -4.35 88.96
C GLU A 227 -17.52 -5.19 87.98
N GLU A 228 -16.64 -6.05 88.48
CA GLU A 228 -15.86 -6.96 87.63
C GLU A 228 -16.75 -7.98 86.93
N LYS A 229 -17.82 -8.46 87.58
CA LYS A 229 -18.81 -9.35 86.95
C LYS A 229 -19.50 -8.68 85.75
N VAL A 230 -19.83 -7.39 85.87
CA VAL A 230 -20.43 -6.61 84.76
C VAL A 230 -19.41 -6.38 83.65
N LYS A 231 -18.13 -6.13 83.96
CA LYS A 231 -17.06 -6.01 82.95
C LYS A 231 -16.83 -7.34 82.22
N ALA A 232 -16.76 -8.46 82.94
CA ALA A 232 -16.63 -9.79 82.36
C ALA A 232 -17.78 -10.13 81.41
N ASN A 233 -19.03 -9.84 81.80
CA ASN A 233 -20.18 -10.04 80.91
C ASN A 233 -20.14 -9.16 79.65
N ARG A 234 -19.61 -7.93 79.74
CA ARG A 234 -19.42 -7.07 78.56
C ARG A 234 -18.35 -7.63 77.62
N TRP A 235 -17.26 -8.17 78.16
CA TRP A 235 -16.21 -8.82 77.35
C TRP A 235 -16.72 -10.11 76.69
N GLU A 236 -17.50 -10.91 77.40
CA GLU A 236 -18.11 -12.14 76.84
C GLU A 236 -19.02 -11.81 75.65
N LYS A 237 -19.87 -10.78 75.75
CA LYS A 237 -20.70 -10.34 74.61
C LYS A 237 -19.86 -9.92 73.40
N ARG A 238 -18.82 -9.11 73.61
CA ARG A 238 -17.92 -8.67 72.53
C ARG A 238 -17.18 -9.84 71.89
N PHE A 239 -16.76 -10.81 72.69
CA PHE A 239 -16.10 -12.02 72.20
C PHE A 239 -17.05 -12.84 71.30
N GLN A 240 -18.32 -13.00 71.69
CA GLN A 240 -19.30 -13.71 70.87
C GLN A 240 -19.66 -12.97 69.58
N GLU A 241 -19.75 -11.63 69.61
CA GLU A 241 -19.95 -10.82 68.41
C GLU A 241 -18.77 -10.95 67.44
N ALA A 242 -17.53 -10.83 67.94
CA ALA A 242 -16.32 -11.02 67.15
C ALA A 242 -16.27 -12.44 66.55
N GLN A 243 -16.64 -13.47 67.30
CA GLN A 243 -16.68 -14.84 66.79
C GLN A 243 -17.73 -15.03 65.68
N LYS A 244 -18.90 -14.40 65.79
CA LYS A 244 -19.91 -14.42 64.73
C LYS A 244 -19.41 -13.74 63.45
N GLN A 245 -18.76 -12.59 63.58
CA GLN A 245 -18.16 -11.90 62.44
C GLN A 245 -17.05 -12.71 61.78
N ASN A 246 -16.19 -13.35 62.58
CA ASN A 246 -15.12 -14.18 62.04
C ASN A 246 -15.68 -15.35 61.23
N LYS A 247 -16.74 -16.01 61.73
CA LYS A 247 -17.46 -17.05 60.99
C LYS A 247 -18.09 -16.55 59.70
N SER A 248 -18.60 -15.31 59.66
CA SER A 248 -19.10 -14.75 58.39
C SER A 248 -17.97 -14.46 57.40
N PHE A 249 -16.82 -13.93 57.88
CA PHE A 249 -15.67 -13.68 57.01
C PHE A 249 -15.08 -14.98 56.44
N GLU A 250 -14.97 -16.04 57.24
CA GLU A 250 -14.52 -17.36 56.76
C GLU A 250 -15.42 -17.90 55.64
N ARG A 251 -16.75 -17.72 55.75
CA ARG A 251 -17.68 -18.11 54.68
C ARG A 251 -17.47 -17.30 53.41
N SER A 252 -17.42 -15.97 53.51
CA SER A 252 -17.20 -15.10 52.35
C SER A 252 -15.85 -15.36 51.68
N LEU A 253 -14.81 -15.67 52.46
CA LEU A 253 -13.50 -16.04 51.92
C LEU A 253 -13.57 -17.37 51.15
N SER A 254 -14.28 -18.36 51.70
CA SER A 254 -14.48 -19.65 51.02
C SER A 254 -15.30 -19.50 49.73
N GLU A 255 -16.34 -18.67 49.73
CA GLU A 255 -17.15 -18.39 48.55
C GLU A 255 -16.32 -17.71 47.46
N SER A 256 -15.55 -16.66 47.81
CA SER A 256 -14.66 -15.97 46.87
C SER A 256 -13.57 -16.89 46.31
N GLN A 257 -13.04 -17.81 47.12
CA GLN A 257 -12.06 -18.78 46.66
C GLN A 257 -12.67 -19.78 45.66
N ASN A 258 -13.90 -20.25 45.90
CA ASN A 258 -14.61 -21.12 44.96
C ASN A 258 -14.90 -20.40 43.64
N GLU A 259 -15.37 -19.15 43.68
CA GLU A 259 -15.62 -18.34 42.48
C GLU A 259 -14.33 -18.12 41.68
N LYS A 260 -13.21 -17.86 42.35
CA LYS A 260 -11.90 -17.72 41.73
C LYS A 260 -11.47 -18.99 41.00
N ASP A 261 -11.70 -20.15 41.60
CA ASP A 261 -11.34 -21.43 41.00
C ASP A 261 -12.26 -21.79 39.82
N GLU A 262 -13.55 -21.43 39.86
CA GLU A 262 -14.46 -21.54 38.71
C GLU A 262 -14.03 -20.62 37.55
N LEU A 263 -13.68 -19.37 37.85
CA LEU A 263 -13.20 -18.42 36.84
C LEU A 263 -11.90 -18.91 36.19
N LYS A 264 -10.97 -19.49 36.96
CA LYS A 264 -9.75 -20.10 36.41
C LYS A 264 -10.06 -21.24 35.44
N ALA A 265 -11.02 -22.11 35.78
CA ALA A 265 -11.43 -23.20 34.89
C ALA A 265 -11.98 -22.66 33.55
N ARG A 266 -12.86 -21.65 33.60
CA ARG A 266 -13.42 -21.00 32.40
C ARG A 266 -12.34 -20.31 31.55
N VAL A 267 -11.35 -19.69 32.17
CA VAL A 267 -10.22 -19.08 31.45
C VAL A 267 -9.42 -20.16 30.70
N ALA A 268 -9.14 -21.30 31.33
CA ALA A 268 -8.43 -22.39 30.68
C ALA A 268 -9.20 -22.95 29.46
N GLU A 269 -10.52 -23.13 29.56
CA GLU A 269 -11.36 -23.55 28.43
C GLU A 269 -11.36 -22.53 27.28
N LEU A 270 -11.42 -21.23 27.60
CA LEU A 270 -11.34 -20.16 26.60
C LEU A 270 -9.97 -20.10 25.93
N GLU A 271 -8.89 -20.29 26.67
CA GLU A 271 -7.54 -20.36 26.11
C GLU A 271 -7.39 -21.54 25.14
N GLU A 272 -7.93 -22.71 25.50
CA GLU A 272 -7.90 -23.90 24.64
C GLU A 272 -8.69 -23.68 23.34
N THR A 273 -9.91 -23.16 23.43
CA THR A 273 -10.74 -22.88 22.25
C THR A 273 -10.13 -21.83 21.32
N ILE A 274 -9.53 -20.77 21.88
CA ILE A 274 -8.79 -19.76 21.11
C ILE A 274 -7.60 -20.41 20.40
N HIS A 275 -6.85 -21.27 21.09
CA HIS A 275 -5.71 -21.96 20.51
C HIS A 275 -6.14 -22.87 19.34
N GLN A 276 -7.21 -23.65 19.52
CA GLN A 276 -7.79 -24.49 18.47
C GLN A 276 -8.25 -23.66 17.25
N TYR A 277 -8.97 -22.56 17.48
CA TYR A 277 -9.45 -21.69 16.39
C TYR A 277 -8.29 -21.07 15.61
N ARG A 278 -7.27 -20.56 16.32
CA ARG A 278 -6.07 -19.98 15.69
C ARG A 278 -5.35 -21.01 14.83
N ASN A 279 -5.12 -22.22 15.35
CA ASN A 279 -4.46 -23.29 14.61
C ASN A 279 -5.26 -23.68 13.36
N HIS A 280 -6.58 -23.86 13.50
CA HIS A 280 -7.43 -24.20 12.35
C HIS A 280 -7.45 -23.10 11.29
N ASN A 281 -7.50 -21.83 11.70
CA ASN A 281 -7.49 -20.71 10.76
C ASN A 281 -6.16 -20.60 10.02
N ILE A 282 -5.03 -20.74 10.73
CA ILE A 282 -3.68 -20.74 10.13
C ILE A 282 -3.56 -21.90 9.12
N VAL A 283 -4.01 -23.11 9.47
CA VAL A 283 -3.96 -24.27 8.56
C VAL A 283 -4.78 -24.02 7.30
N LYS A 284 -5.99 -23.46 7.42
CA LYS A 284 -6.83 -23.12 6.27
C LYS A 284 -6.20 -22.06 5.37
N GLU A 285 -5.63 -21.01 5.96
CA GLU A 285 -4.95 -19.94 5.22
C GLU A 285 -3.72 -20.48 4.48
N LEU A 286 -2.90 -21.30 5.15
CA LEU A 286 -1.75 -21.96 4.55
C LEU A 286 -2.17 -22.87 3.40
N GLN A 287 -3.20 -23.69 3.57
CA GLN A 287 -3.72 -24.56 2.51
C GLN A 287 -4.22 -23.75 1.30
N ALA A 288 -4.94 -22.65 1.53
CA ALA A 288 -5.40 -21.78 0.44
C ALA A 288 -4.25 -21.08 -0.28
N SER A 289 -3.17 -20.73 0.42
CA SER A 289 -1.96 -20.15 -0.16
C SER A 289 -1.16 -21.19 -0.97
N LEU A 290 -1.10 -22.44 -0.49
CA LEU A 290 -0.44 -23.55 -1.17
C LEU A 290 -1.14 -23.85 -2.50
N SER A 291 -2.46 -23.96 -2.51
CA SER A 291 -3.24 -24.19 -3.74
C SER A 291 -3.04 -23.07 -4.77
N ARG A 292 -2.94 -21.81 -4.32
CA ARG A 292 -2.63 -20.65 -5.19
C ARG A 292 -1.23 -20.75 -5.79
N THR A 293 -0.25 -21.17 -4.98
CA THR A 293 1.14 -21.35 -5.41
C THR A 293 1.26 -22.46 -6.45
N GLU A 294 0.58 -23.59 -6.24
CA GLU A 294 0.52 -24.68 -7.23
C GLU A 294 -0.14 -24.24 -8.54
N GLN A 295 -1.21 -23.46 -8.47
CA GLN A 295 -1.86 -22.92 -9.67
C GLN A 295 -0.90 -21.99 -10.45
N MET A 296 -0.22 -21.07 -9.76
CA MET A 296 0.79 -20.21 -10.38
C MET A 296 1.92 -21.02 -11.01
N LYS A 297 2.39 -22.07 -10.34
CA LYS A 297 3.41 -22.97 -10.88
C LYS A 297 2.98 -23.56 -12.23
N ARG A 298 1.76 -24.12 -12.33
CA ARG A 298 1.22 -24.66 -13.59
C ARG A 298 1.13 -23.60 -14.69
N THR A 299 0.77 -22.36 -14.34
CA THR A 299 0.72 -21.27 -15.33
C THR A 299 2.10 -20.87 -15.83
N VAL A 300 3.13 -20.87 -14.98
CA VAL A 300 4.51 -20.58 -15.36
C VAL A 300 5.03 -21.68 -16.29
N GLU A 301 4.83 -22.96 -15.93
CA GLU A 301 5.20 -24.10 -16.78
C GLU A 301 4.54 -24.00 -18.18
N GLY A 302 3.27 -23.60 -18.24
CA GLY A 302 2.57 -23.38 -19.51
C GLY A 302 3.15 -22.23 -20.35
N LEU A 303 3.57 -21.14 -19.70
CA LEU A 303 4.21 -20.00 -20.37
C LEU A 303 5.63 -20.35 -20.84
N GLU A 304 6.39 -21.13 -20.08
CA GLU A 304 7.72 -21.62 -20.48
C GLU A 304 7.64 -22.47 -21.75
N MET A 305 6.67 -23.39 -21.83
CA MET A 305 6.45 -24.18 -23.04
C MET A 305 6.07 -23.31 -24.24
N ALA A 306 5.29 -22.25 -24.03
CA ALA A 306 4.94 -21.30 -25.09
C ALA A 306 6.15 -20.48 -25.55
N LEU A 307 7.00 -20.04 -24.63
CA LEU A 307 8.25 -19.33 -24.94
C LEU A 307 9.19 -20.21 -25.78
N GLN A 308 9.40 -21.47 -25.38
CA GLN A 308 10.20 -22.42 -26.16
C GLN A 308 9.65 -22.61 -27.57
N ASN A 309 8.32 -22.62 -27.74
CA ASN A 309 7.70 -22.68 -29.07
C ASN A 309 8.00 -21.44 -29.91
N TYR A 310 7.92 -20.25 -29.32
CA TYR A 310 8.23 -19.01 -30.02
C TYR A 310 9.72 -18.91 -30.36
N GLU A 311 10.62 -19.33 -29.48
CA GLU A 311 12.06 -19.40 -29.74
C GLU A 311 12.36 -20.30 -30.95
N ALA A 312 11.82 -21.52 -30.98
CA ALA A 312 12.00 -22.43 -32.12
C ALA A 312 11.46 -21.86 -33.45
N ARG A 313 10.37 -21.07 -33.38
CA ARG A 313 9.83 -20.38 -34.56
C ARG A 313 10.71 -19.22 -35.03
N ILE A 314 11.32 -18.49 -34.11
CA ILE A 314 12.25 -17.40 -34.42
C ILE A 314 13.50 -17.98 -35.09
N GLU A 315 14.11 -19.02 -34.52
CA GLU A 315 15.28 -19.69 -35.11
C GLU A 315 15.01 -20.18 -36.53
N HIS A 316 13.83 -20.77 -36.78
CA HIS A 316 13.44 -21.18 -38.12
C HIS A 316 13.31 -19.99 -39.10
N LEU A 317 12.77 -18.87 -38.64
CA LEU A 317 12.62 -17.67 -39.48
C LEU A 317 13.97 -17.04 -39.80
N GLU A 318 14.88 -16.95 -38.83
CA GLU A 318 16.24 -16.47 -39.02
C GLU A 318 16.99 -17.33 -40.05
N ALA A 319 16.94 -18.66 -39.92
CA ALA A 319 17.55 -19.57 -40.90
C ALA A 319 16.98 -19.41 -42.32
N ASN A 320 15.69 -19.10 -42.44
CA ASN A 320 15.06 -18.84 -43.73
C ASN A 320 15.43 -17.47 -44.31
N GLU A 321 15.57 -16.44 -43.47
CA GLU A 321 16.05 -15.11 -43.90
C GLU A 321 17.48 -15.21 -44.44
N ASP A 322 18.37 -15.91 -43.74
CA ASP A 322 19.74 -16.18 -44.19
C ASP A 322 19.74 -16.87 -45.57
N HIS A 323 18.92 -17.91 -45.74
CA HIS A 323 18.80 -18.61 -47.01
C HIS A 323 18.29 -17.70 -48.15
N GLN A 324 17.31 -16.84 -47.87
CA GLN A 324 16.78 -15.89 -48.86
C GLN A 324 17.82 -14.83 -49.23
N SER A 325 18.61 -14.37 -48.26
CA SER A 325 19.71 -13.43 -48.47
C SER A 325 20.77 -14.00 -49.41
N GLU A 326 21.18 -15.26 -49.18
CA GLU A 326 22.11 -15.97 -50.06
C GLU A 326 21.57 -16.11 -51.49
N GLN A 327 20.29 -16.48 -51.66
CA GLN A 327 19.67 -16.56 -52.98
C GLN A 327 19.63 -15.21 -53.68
N LEU A 328 19.33 -14.14 -52.94
CA LEU A 328 19.27 -12.78 -53.47
C LEU A 328 20.65 -12.33 -53.94
N HIS A 329 21.71 -12.61 -53.19
CA HIS A 329 23.09 -12.35 -53.61
C HIS A 329 23.46 -13.10 -54.89
N CYS A 330 23.09 -14.39 -55.02
CA CYS A 330 23.34 -15.15 -56.24
C CYS A 330 22.64 -14.54 -57.46
N LEU A 331 21.39 -14.07 -57.29
CA LEU A 331 20.64 -13.42 -58.36
C LEU A 331 21.24 -12.06 -58.74
N GLN A 332 21.65 -11.28 -57.74
CA GLN A 332 22.35 -10.01 -57.97
C GLN A 332 23.65 -10.20 -58.77
N ASP A 333 24.46 -11.19 -58.41
CA ASP A 333 25.67 -11.55 -59.15
C ASP A 333 25.37 -11.95 -60.60
N GLN A 334 24.27 -12.68 -60.81
CA GLN A 334 23.84 -13.06 -62.15
C GLN A 334 23.42 -11.85 -62.98
N VAL A 335 22.68 -10.92 -62.39
CA VAL A 335 22.29 -9.66 -63.04
C VAL A 335 23.53 -8.83 -63.37
N ALA A 336 24.45 -8.66 -62.42
CA ALA A 336 25.69 -7.90 -62.63
C ALA A 336 26.55 -8.48 -63.77
N ARG A 337 26.65 -9.83 -63.87
CA ARG A 337 27.35 -10.47 -65.00
C ARG A 337 26.67 -10.19 -66.33
N ARG A 338 25.33 -10.25 -66.40
CA ARG A 338 24.57 -9.96 -67.61
C ARG A 338 24.71 -8.49 -68.02
N ASP A 339 24.63 -7.57 -67.05
CA ASP A 339 24.81 -6.14 -67.28
C ASP A 339 26.22 -5.82 -67.80
N HIS A 340 27.24 -6.50 -67.28
CA HIS A 340 28.60 -6.38 -67.80
C HIS A 340 28.70 -6.83 -69.27
N ILE A 341 28.16 -8.01 -69.60
CA ILE A 341 28.15 -8.52 -70.98
C ILE A 341 27.36 -7.60 -71.92
N MET A 342 26.18 -7.12 -71.50
CA MET A 342 25.38 -6.17 -72.28
C MET A 342 26.14 -4.85 -72.47
N GLY A 343 26.82 -4.35 -71.43
CA GLY A 343 27.67 -3.16 -71.51
C GLY A 343 28.79 -3.32 -72.55
N GLU A 344 29.51 -4.46 -72.54
CA GLU A 344 30.53 -4.77 -73.55
C GLU A 344 29.94 -4.82 -74.96
N ALA A 345 28.80 -5.48 -75.14
CA ALA A 345 28.12 -5.56 -76.44
C ALA A 345 27.71 -4.17 -76.95
N VAL A 346 27.21 -3.29 -76.08
CA VAL A 346 26.86 -1.90 -76.43
C VAL A 346 28.11 -1.14 -76.88
N VAL A 347 29.24 -1.27 -76.16
CA VAL A 347 30.51 -0.64 -76.56
C VAL A 347 30.98 -1.14 -77.93
N GLN A 348 30.88 -2.45 -78.20
CA GLN A 348 31.24 -3.02 -79.50
C GLN A 348 30.33 -2.51 -80.62
N ILE A 349 29.01 -2.49 -80.41
CA ILE A 349 28.04 -1.97 -81.39
C ILE A 349 28.34 -0.49 -81.70
N LYS A 350 28.62 0.32 -80.68
CA LYS A 350 29.00 1.71 -80.84
C LYS A 350 30.28 1.86 -81.66
N GLY A 351 31.31 1.07 -81.37
CA GLY A 351 32.54 1.04 -82.17
C GLY A 351 32.30 0.71 -83.65
N VAL A 352 31.46 -0.30 -83.95
CA VAL A 352 31.08 -0.65 -85.33
C VAL A 352 30.30 0.50 -86.00
N ALA A 353 29.38 1.13 -85.27
CA ALA A 353 28.60 2.26 -85.78
C ALA A 353 29.51 3.44 -86.15
N GLU A 354 30.49 3.79 -85.30
CA GLU A 354 31.50 4.83 -85.55
C GLU A 354 32.36 4.51 -86.80
N HIS A 355 32.76 3.25 -86.97
CA HIS A 355 33.50 2.81 -88.17
C HIS A 355 32.63 2.92 -89.43
N LEU A 356 31.36 2.49 -89.39
CA LEU A 356 30.43 2.62 -90.50
C LEU A 356 30.17 4.07 -90.88
N GLN A 357 30.11 4.98 -89.90
CA GLN A 357 29.99 6.42 -90.16
C GLN A 357 31.23 6.97 -90.86
N THR A 358 32.43 6.56 -90.44
CA THR A 358 33.69 6.94 -91.09
C THR A 358 33.74 6.44 -92.53
N LEU A 359 33.35 5.18 -92.77
CA LEU A 359 33.26 4.59 -94.11
C LEU A 359 32.23 5.30 -94.98
N ALA A 360 31.09 5.71 -94.43
CA ALA A 360 30.09 6.48 -95.16
C ALA A 360 30.62 7.84 -95.62
N ILE A 361 31.37 8.55 -94.76
CA ILE A 361 32.04 9.81 -95.13
C ILE A 361 33.07 9.56 -96.25
N GLN A 362 33.88 8.50 -96.16
CA GLN A 362 34.80 8.12 -97.23
C GLN A 362 34.07 7.75 -98.53
N ALA A 363 32.93 7.07 -98.42
CA ALA A 363 32.09 6.70 -99.55
C ALA A 363 31.47 7.94 -100.23
N ASP A 364 31.07 8.96 -99.47
CA ASP A 364 30.64 10.25 -100.02
C ASP A 364 31.76 10.89 -100.86
N ILE A 365 32.99 10.90 -100.35
CA ILE A 365 34.16 11.46 -101.06
C ILE A 365 34.45 10.69 -102.37
N LEU A 366 34.38 9.35 -102.34
CA LEU A 366 34.65 8.51 -103.51
C LEU A 366 33.52 8.50 -104.54
N SER A 367 32.26 8.64 -104.12
CA SER A 367 31.09 8.71 -105.03
C SER A 367 31.22 9.90 -105.98
N VAL A 368 31.69 11.04 -105.49
CA VAL A 368 31.94 12.26 -106.29
C VAL A 368 33.05 12.04 -107.34
N LYS A 369 33.98 11.11 -107.09
CA LYS A 369 35.15 10.88 -107.96
C LYS A 369 34.90 9.85 -109.08
N TYR A 370 33.96 8.90 -108.90
CA TYR A 370 33.79 7.75 -109.79
C TYR A 370 32.39 7.64 -110.43
N GLU A 371 31.53 8.65 -110.31
CA GLU A 371 30.15 8.63 -110.82
C GLU A 371 30.02 8.64 -112.36
N LEU A 372 31.12 8.76 -113.11
CA LEU A 372 31.13 8.77 -114.57
C LEU A 372 32.35 7.98 -115.06
N GLU A 373 32.15 6.88 -115.80
CA GLU A 373 33.00 6.41 -116.94
C GLU A 373 33.17 4.86 -117.12
N SER A 374 32.61 3.95 -116.30
CA SER A 374 32.74 2.49 -116.58
C SER A 374 31.67 1.60 -115.91
N ASP A 375 31.38 0.44 -116.50
CA ASP A 375 30.53 -0.65 -115.95
C ASP A 375 30.99 -1.11 -114.55
N GLN A 376 32.30 -1.02 -114.26
CA GLN A 376 32.85 -1.27 -112.92
C GLN A 376 32.55 -0.12 -111.94
N GLY A 377 32.49 1.13 -112.42
CA GLY A 377 32.15 2.31 -111.62
C GLY A 377 30.70 2.29 -111.14
N GLN A 378 29.77 1.80 -111.94
CA GLN A 378 28.37 1.64 -111.53
C GLN A 378 28.19 0.60 -110.40
N LYS A 379 28.95 -0.51 -110.45
CA LYS A 379 28.98 -1.50 -109.35
C LYS A 379 29.57 -0.91 -108.07
N LEU A 380 30.63 -0.11 -108.19
CA LEU A 380 31.24 0.59 -107.05
C LEU A 380 30.24 1.60 -106.44
N ALA A 381 29.55 2.40 -107.26
CA ALA A 381 28.53 3.34 -106.79
C ALA A 381 27.32 2.66 -106.11
N SER A 382 27.00 1.41 -106.48
CA SER A 382 25.98 0.61 -105.79
C SER A 382 26.43 0.23 -104.38
N LEU A 383 27.67 -0.25 -104.22
CA LEU A 383 28.25 -0.60 -102.92
C LEU A 383 28.38 0.61 -101.99
N LEU A 384 28.80 1.78 -102.52
CA LEU A 384 28.88 3.02 -101.74
C LEU A 384 27.50 3.48 -101.24
N ARG A 385 26.43 3.24 -102.01
CA ARG A 385 25.04 3.51 -101.57
C ARG A 385 24.60 2.56 -100.46
N GLU A 386 24.96 1.28 -100.51
CA GLU A 386 24.67 0.33 -99.43
C GLU A 386 25.36 0.72 -98.12
N ILE A 387 26.62 1.16 -98.17
CA ILE A 387 27.35 1.65 -96.98
C ILE A 387 26.63 2.85 -96.34
N LYS A 388 26.09 3.79 -97.15
CA LYS A 388 25.31 4.93 -96.65
C LYS A 388 24.01 4.49 -95.97
N VAL A 389 23.28 3.52 -96.54
CA VAL A 389 22.05 2.98 -95.94
C VAL A 389 22.35 2.29 -94.61
N LEU A 390 23.44 1.53 -94.54
CA LEU A 390 23.88 0.88 -93.30
C LEU A 390 24.26 1.91 -92.23
N SER A 391 24.95 3.00 -92.59
CA SER A 391 25.28 4.08 -91.67
C SER A 391 24.05 4.79 -91.10
N VAL A 392 23.03 5.07 -91.92
CA VAL A 392 21.76 5.67 -91.44
C VAL A 392 21.05 4.75 -90.46
N ARG A 393 21.05 3.44 -90.70
CA ARG A 393 20.48 2.45 -89.77
C ARG A 393 21.28 2.32 -88.47
N ALA A 394 22.56 2.66 -88.48
CA ALA A 394 23.42 2.65 -87.29
C ALA A 394 23.26 3.90 -86.39
N LYS A 395 22.64 4.98 -86.88
CA LYS A 395 22.45 6.24 -86.14
C LYS A 395 21.78 6.14 -84.75
N PRO A 396 20.83 5.23 -84.49
CA PRO A 396 20.22 5.09 -83.16
C PRO A 396 21.17 4.57 -82.07
N TYR A 397 22.36 4.08 -82.43
CA TYR A 397 23.31 3.43 -81.52
C TYR A 397 24.48 4.34 -81.09
N PHE A 398 24.34 5.66 -81.26
CA PHE A 398 25.37 6.67 -80.93
C PHE A 398 25.15 7.33 -79.57
#